data_AF-R9KTG2-F1
#
_entry.id   AF-R9KTG2-F1
#
_cell.length_a   1.000
_cell.length_b   1.000
_cell.length_c   1.000
_cell.angle_alpha   90.00
_cell.angle_beta   90.00
_cell.angle_gamma   90.00
#
_symmetry.space_group_name_H-M   'P 1'
#
loop_
_entity.id
_entity.type
_entity.pdbx_description
1 polymer ?
#
loop_
_entity_poly.entity_id
_entity_poly.type
_entity_poly.pdbx_seq_one_letter_code
_entity_poly.pdbx_strand_id
1 'polypeptide(L)'
;MFTNFLSRPNVKQPILTQYCDGQRVSCPNWLSQWGSKYLGDQNYSAIEIIRYYYGSNMYINEAEEISGIPASWPRENLRVGSSGAKVRQMQEQLNRIAQVYSSIPRIAADGSFGPATEAAVRRFQSVFGLPQTGVVDYATWYKISEIYVGVTRIAELV
;
A
#
# COMPACT_ATOMS: atom_id res chain seq x y z
N MET A 1 1.04 1.72 -4.71
CA MET A 1 -0.05 2.63 -4.32
C MET A 1 0.50 3.60 -3.28
N PHE A 2 0.29 4.90 -3.42
CA PHE A 2 0.71 5.88 -2.42
C PHE A 2 -0.53 6.27 -1.58
N THR A 3 -0.65 5.76 -0.35
CA THR A 3 -1.71 6.20 0.59
C THR A 3 -1.30 7.38 1.43
N ASN A 4 0.02 7.57 1.57
CA ASN A 4 0.57 8.63 2.38
C ASN A 4 0.66 9.92 1.58
N PHE A 5 0.25 11.02 2.20
CA PHE A 5 0.33 12.35 1.63
C PHE A 5 0.76 13.37 2.67
N LEU A 6 1.33 14.47 2.20
CA LEU A 6 1.75 15.57 3.04
C LEU A 6 0.61 16.58 3.22
N SER A 7 0.40 17.05 4.44
CA SER A 7 -0.51 18.18 4.69
C SER A 7 -0.07 19.05 5.87
N ARG A 8 -0.79 20.18 6.04
CA ARG A 8 -0.65 21.13 7.15
C ARG A 8 -1.87 21.06 8.07
N PRO A 9 -1.80 21.59 9.31
CA PRO A 9 -2.94 21.64 10.21
C PRO A 9 -4.16 22.23 9.51
N ASN A 10 -5.29 21.55 9.66
CA ASN A 10 -6.58 21.96 9.09
C ASN A 10 -6.64 21.98 7.55
N VAL A 11 -5.63 21.45 6.85
CA VAL A 11 -5.64 21.27 5.39
C VAL A 11 -5.88 19.79 5.08
N LYS A 12 -7.05 19.47 4.53
CA LYS A 12 -7.41 18.10 4.15
C LYS A 12 -6.78 17.64 2.83
N GLN A 13 -6.45 18.58 1.95
CA GLN A 13 -5.92 18.26 0.62
C GLN A 13 -4.41 17.96 0.67
N PRO A 14 -3.93 16.98 -0.12
CA PRO A 14 -2.51 16.74 -0.31
C PRO A 14 -1.77 17.97 -0.82
N ILE A 15 -0.62 18.26 -0.20
CA ILE A 15 0.29 19.31 -0.65
C ILE A 15 1.27 18.71 -1.65
N LEU A 16 1.38 19.34 -2.81
CA LEU A 16 2.43 19.04 -3.78
C LEU A 16 3.77 19.57 -3.25
N THR A 17 4.72 18.67 -2.97
CA THR A 17 6.09 19.05 -2.66
C THR A 17 6.97 18.90 -3.90
N GLN A 18 7.54 20.01 -4.35
CA GLN A 18 8.48 20.03 -5.46
C GLN A 18 9.81 19.41 -5.05
N TYR A 19 10.34 18.52 -5.90
CA TYR A 19 11.59 17.80 -5.70
C TYR A 19 12.53 18.08 -6.87
N CYS A 20 13.84 18.12 -6.61
CA CYS A 20 14.83 18.08 -7.67
C CYS A 20 16.05 17.21 -7.36
N ASP A 21 16.77 16.81 -8.40
CA ASP A 21 17.91 15.92 -8.30
C ASP A 21 19.13 16.57 -7.60
N GLY A 22 19.24 17.90 -7.66
CA GLY A 22 20.39 18.64 -7.15
C GLY A 22 21.67 18.46 -7.98
N GLN A 23 21.62 17.79 -9.13
CA GLN A 23 22.76 17.60 -10.05
C GLN A 23 22.59 18.36 -11.35
N ARG A 24 21.41 18.26 -11.97
CA ARG A 24 21.08 18.98 -13.21
C ARG A 24 20.29 20.25 -12.94
N VAL A 25 19.54 20.26 -11.84
CA VAL A 25 18.74 21.41 -11.40
C VAL A 25 19.07 21.73 -9.95
N SER A 26 19.51 22.96 -9.68
CA SER A 26 19.70 23.48 -8.32
C SER A 26 18.40 24.11 -7.82
N CYS A 27 17.96 23.71 -6.63
CA CYS A 27 16.76 24.24 -5.98
C CYS A 27 17.08 24.67 -4.56
N PRO A 28 17.51 25.93 -4.35
CA PRO A 28 17.77 26.45 -3.02
C PRO A 28 16.49 26.35 -2.18
N ASN A 29 16.61 25.77 -0.98
CA ASN A 29 15.54 25.62 0.02
C ASN A 29 14.43 24.61 -0.32
N TRP A 30 14.56 23.80 -1.37
CA TRP A 30 13.60 22.72 -1.66
C TRP A 30 14.20 21.35 -1.36
N LEU A 31 13.32 20.36 -1.19
CA LEU A 31 13.74 18.96 -1.03
C LEU A 31 14.56 18.54 -2.26
N SER A 32 15.81 18.14 -2.02
CA SER A 32 16.71 17.64 -3.06
C SER A 32 17.12 16.21 -2.78
N GLN A 33 17.48 15.46 -3.83
CA GLN A 33 17.95 14.07 -3.68
C GLN A 33 19.09 13.95 -2.68
N TRP A 34 20.18 14.68 -2.92
CA TRP A 34 21.38 14.60 -2.08
C TRP A 34 21.18 15.24 -0.71
N GLY A 35 20.41 16.32 -0.62
CA GLY A 35 20.10 16.94 0.66
C GLY A 35 19.27 16.03 1.57
N SER A 36 18.25 15.35 1.02
CA SER A 36 17.46 14.35 1.76
C SER A 36 18.29 13.12 2.15
N LYS A 37 19.15 12.63 1.25
CA LYS A 37 20.07 11.53 1.54
C LYS A 37 21.01 11.88 2.69
N TYR A 38 21.64 13.05 2.65
CA TYR A 38 22.55 13.49 3.70
C TYR A 38 21.87 13.52 5.07
N LEU A 39 20.66 14.09 5.16
CA LEU A 39 19.90 14.10 6.41
C LEU A 39 19.52 12.68 6.88
N GLY A 40 19.14 11.80 5.95
CA GLY A 40 18.90 10.39 6.25
C GLY A 40 20.15 9.67 6.77
N ASP A 41 21.33 9.96 6.20
CA ASP A 41 22.63 9.44 6.66
C ASP A 41 22.99 10.00 8.07
N GLN A 42 22.39 11.14 8.47
CA GLN A 42 22.44 11.70 9.83
C GLN A 42 21.32 11.17 10.74
N ASN A 43 20.64 10.09 10.34
CA ASN A 43 19.58 9.41 11.09
C ASN A 43 18.30 10.25 11.27
N TYR A 44 18.05 11.24 10.41
CA TYR A 44 16.76 11.94 10.38
C TYR A 44 15.69 11.00 9.79
N SER A 45 14.55 10.91 10.46
CA SER A 45 13.36 10.27 9.92
C SER A 45 12.79 11.04 8.73
N ALA A 46 11.98 10.37 7.91
CA ALA A 46 11.33 11.00 6.76
C ALA A 46 10.55 12.26 7.14
N ILE A 47 9.85 12.26 8.28
CA ILE A 47 9.09 13.44 8.73
C ILE A 47 10.00 14.60 9.15
N GLU A 48 11.15 14.32 9.77
CA GLU A 48 12.12 15.37 10.15
C GLU A 48 12.76 15.99 8.92
N ILE A 49 13.08 15.20 7.90
CA ILE A 49 13.57 15.70 6.60
C ILE A 49 12.52 16.60 5.95
N ILE A 50 11.26 16.18 5.89
CA ILE A 50 10.18 17.01 5.31
C ILE A 50 10.03 18.33 6.07
N ARG A 51 10.08 18.30 7.41
CA ARG A 51 9.98 19.51 8.24
C ARG A 51 11.18 20.43 8.11
N TYR A 52 12.37 19.89 7.84
CA TYR A 52 13.57 20.67 7.54
C TYR A 52 13.37 21.56 6.30
N TYR A 53 12.76 21.04 5.23
CA TYR A 53 12.55 21.79 3.99
C TYR A 53 11.27 22.64 3.96
N TYR A 54 10.17 22.15 4.55
CA TYR A 54 8.84 22.74 4.35
C TYR A 54 8.21 23.30 5.63
N GLY A 55 8.95 23.29 6.76
CA GLY A 55 8.53 23.82 8.05
C GLY A 55 7.98 22.75 9.01
N SER A 56 8.02 23.06 10.31
CA SER A 56 7.65 22.13 11.40
C SER A 56 6.17 21.72 11.41
N ASN A 57 5.31 22.47 10.74
CA ASN A 57 3.86 22.22 10.65
C ASN A 57 3.48 21.20 9.56
N MET A 58 4.43 20.38 9.08
CA MET A 58 4.15 19.31 8.13
C MET A 58 3.83 17.99 8.84
N TYR A 59 2.89 17.25 8.25
CA TYR A 59 2.46 15.92 8.69
C TYR A 59 2.42 14.98 7.49
N ILE A 60 2.74 13.71 7.73
CA ILE A 60 2.45 12.61 6.81
C ILE A 60 1.13 12.00 7.29
N ASN A 61 0.09 12.15 6.49
CA ASN A 61 -1.22 11.56 6.74
C ASN A 61 -1.46 10.38 5.80
N GLU A 62 -2.32 9.47 6.21
CA GLU A 62 -2.77 8.35 5.38
C GLU A 62 -4.20 8.63 4.91
N ALA A 63 -4.47 8.41 3.63
CA ALA A 63 -5.83 8.51 3.08
C ALA A 63 -6.75 7.49 3.77
N GLU A 64 -7.88 7.96 4.31
CA GLU A 64 -8.89 7.10 4.93
C GLU A 64 -9.53 6.16 3.89
N GLU A 65 -9.79 6.71 2.70
CA GLU A 65 -10.38 6.01 1.58
C GLU A 65 -9.57 6.26 0.31
N ILE A 66 -9.40 5.20 -0.50
CA ILE A 66 -8.78 5.31 -1.82
C ILE A 66 -9.86 5.01 -2.85
N SER A 67 -10.18 6.01 -3.67
CA SER A 67 -11.14 5.85 -4.75
C SER A 67 -10.70 4.75 -5.72
N GLY A 68 -11.63 3.88 -6.11
CA GLY A 68 -11.41 2.84 -7.10
C GLY A 68 -10.85 1.52 -6.56
N ILE A 69 -10.67 1.37 -5.24
CA ILE A 69 -10.47 0.05 -4.61
C ILE A 69 -11.59 -0.27 -3.62
N PRO A 70 -11.87 -1.56 -3.33
CA PRO A 70 -13.04 -1.93 -2.53
C PRO A 70 -12.90 -1.60 -1.03
N ALA A 71 -11.69 -1.65 -0.46
CA ALA A 71 -11.44 -1.09 0.88
C ALA A 71 -9.95 -0.88 1.18
N SER A 72 -9.70 0.02 2.12
CA SER A 72 -8.38 0.30 2.71
C SER A 72 -7.88 -0.83 3.62
N TRP A 73 -6.55 -0.95 3.72
CA TRP A 73 -5.86 -1.88 4.61
C TRP A 73 -6.25 -1.63 6.08
N PRO A 74 -6.51 -2.67 6.89
CA PRO A 74 -7.05 -2.53 8.25
C PRO A 74 -6.08 -1.97 9.30
N ARG A 75 -4.93 -1.40 8.90
CA ARG A 75 -3.84 -0.96 9.79
C ARG A 75 -3.20 -2.07 10.63
N GLU A 76 -3.48 -3.32 10.27
CA GLU A 76 -2.89 -4.51 10.88
C GLU A 76 -2.66 -5.60 9.84
N ASN A 77 -1.64 -6.43 10.07
CA ASN A 77 -1.32 -7.55 9.20
C ASN A 77 -2.31 -8.71 9.42
N LEU A 78 -2.92 -9.21 8.35
CA LEU A 78 -3.75 -10.42 8.41
C LEU A 78 -2.86 -11.65 8.28
N ARG A 79 -3.02 -12.61 9.20
CA ARG A 79 -2.24 -13.84 9.28
C ARG A 79 -3.08 -14.93 9.91
N VAL A 80 -2.54 -16.15 10.02
CA VAL A 80 -3.24 -17.25 10.69
C VAL A 80 -3.74 -16.82 12.08
N GLY A 81 -5.04 -17.01 12.31
CA GLY A 81 -5.74 -16.59 13.52
C GLY A 81 -6.48 -15.24 13.42
N SER A 82 -6.16 -14.40 12.42
CA SER A 82 -6.97 -13.21 12.11
C SER A 82 -8.38 -13.61 11.69
N SER A 83 -9.37 -12.77 12.04
CA SER A 83 -10.76 -13.00 11.63
C SER A 83 -11.53 -11.70 11.44
N GLY A 84 -12.70 -11.78 10.80
CA GLY A 84 -13.63 -10.67 10.63
C GLY A 84 -13.83 -10.23 9.18
N ALA A 85 -14.54 -9.12 9.02
CA ALA A 85 -14.99 -8.64 7.71
C ALA A 85 -13.84 -8.37 6.72
N LYS A 86 -12.69 -7.89 7.22
CA LYS A 86 -11.50 -7.60 6.40
C LYS A 86 -10.83 -8.86 5.86
N VAL A 87 -10.84 -9.94 6.64
CA VAL A 87 -10.38 -11.27 6.18
C VAL A 87 -11.32 -11.78 5.08
N ARG A 88 -12.63 -11.74 5.33
CA ARG A 88 -13.63 -12.21 4.36
C ARG A 88 -13.51 -11.45 3.03
N GLN A 89 -13.42 -10.13 3.10
CA GLN A 89 -13.25 -9.29 1.93
C GLN A 89 -11.98 -9.65 1.13
N MET A 90 -10.85 -9.85 1.80
CA MET A 90 -9.61 -10.26 1.14
C MET A 90 -9.75 -11.65 0.50
N GLN A 91 -10.40 -12.61 1.17
CA GLN A 91 -10.68 -13.94 0.63
C GLN A 91 -11.56 -13.88 -0.62
N GLU A 92 -12.61 -13.05 -0.63
CA GLU A 92 -13.47 -12.82 -1.80
C GLU A 92 -12.69 -12.26 -2.99
N GLN A 93 -11.83 -11.26 -2.75
CA GLN A 93 -10.98 -10.69 -3.78
C GLN A 93 -9.99 -11.73 -4.33
N LEU A 94 -9.34 -12.49 -3.45
CA LEU A 94 -8.39 -13.53 -3.83
C LEU A 94 -9.07 -14.63 -4.67
N ASN A 95 -10.30 -15.02 -4.31
CA ASN A 95 -11.10 -15.97 -5.07
C ASN A 95 -11.48 -15.47 -6.46
N ARG A 96 -11.81 -14.17 -6.59
CA ARG A 96 -12.08 -13.57 -7.90
C ARG A 96 -10.82 -13.58 -8.78
N ILE A 97 -9.66 -13.26 -8.21
CA ILE A 97 -8.37 -13.32 -8.91
C ILE A 97 -8.05 -14.75 -9.35
N ALA A 98 -8.31 -15.75 -8.49
CA ALA A 98 -8.11 -17.17 -8.79
C ALA A 98 -8.97 -17.71 -9.95
N GLN A 99 -9.99 -16.96 -10.41
CA GLN A 99 -10.74 -17.33 -11.62
C GLN A 99 -9.91 -17.11 -12.90
N VAL A 100 -9.02 -16.11 -12.89
CA VAL A 100 -8.12 -15.79 -14.00
C VAL A 100 -6.75 -16.42 -13.81
N TYR A 101 -6.23 -16.37 -12.58
CA TYR A 101 -4.93 -16.94 -12.20
C TYR A 101 -5.11 -18.29 -11.54
N SER A 102 -5.35 -19.33 -12.35
CA SER A 102 -5.71 -20.70 -11.92
C SER A 102 -4.69 -21.37 -10.98
N SER A 103 -3.44 -20.89 -10.95
CA SER A 103 -2.43 -21.41 -10.03
C SER A 103 -2.58 -20.92 -8.58
N ILE A 104 -3.48 -19.96 -8.31
CA ILE A 104 -3.83 -19.52 -6.96
C ILE A 104 -5.02 -20.37 -6.48
N PRO A 105 -4.90 -21.08 -5.34
CA PRO A 105 -5.99 -21.90 -4.81
C PRO A 105 -7.21 -21.04 -4.46
N ARG A 106 -8.41 -21.55 -4.78
CA ARG A 106 -9.65 -21.02 -4.20
C ARG A 106 -9.78 -21.45 -2.75
N ILE A 107 -10.32 -20.56 -1.93
CA ILE A 107 -10.46 -20.73 -0.48
C ILE A 107 -11.89 -20.41 -0.04
N ALA A 108 -12.27 -20.85 1.15
CA ALA A 108 -13.52 -20.38 1.76
C ALA A 108 -13.40 -18.89 2.11
N ALA A 109 -14.45 -18.13 1.80
CA ALA A 109 -14.58 -16.72 2.22
C ALA A 109 -15.42 -16.63 3.50
N ASP A 110 -14.93 -17.28 4.55
CA ASP A 110 -15.59 -17.41 5.85
C ASP A 110 -15.25 -16.29 6.83
N GLY A 111 -14.27 -15.44 6.49
CA GLY A 111 -13.75 -14.43 7.39
C GLY A 111 -12.80 -14.98 8.46
N SER A 112 -12.29 -16.19 8.30
CA SER A 112 -11.31 -16.81 9.19
C SER A 112 -10.01 -17.12 8.44
N PHE A 113 -8.91 -16.51 8.89
CA PHE A 113 -7.63 -16.69 8.24
C PHE A 113 -6.99 -17.98 8.76
N GLY A 114 -7.26 -19.09 8.07
CA GLY A 114 -6.67 -20.41 8.37
C GLY A 114 -5.49 -20.78 7.46
N PRO A 115 -4.90 -21.98 7.63
CA PRO A 115 -3.77 -22.47 6.84
C PRO A 115 -4.03 -22.48 5.32
N ALA A 116 -5.27 -22.76 4.91
CA ALA A 116 -5.65 -22.70 3.49
C ALA A 116 -5.56 -21.28 2.93
N THR A 117 -5.97 -20.26 3.72
CA THR A 117 -5.85 -18.85 3.34
C THR A 117 -4.37 -18.45 3.26
N GLU A 118 -3.55 -18.86 4.23
CA GLU A 118 -2.11 -18.61 4.22
C GLU A 118 -1.43 -19.17 2.97
N ALA A 119 -1.73 -20.42 2.60
CA ALA A 119 -1.19 -21.06 1.41
C ALA A 119 -1.58 -20.32 0.13
N ALA A 120 -2.84 -19.87 0.03
CA ALA A 120 -3.31 -19.08 -1.10
C ALA A 120 -2.63 -17.71 -1.19
N VAL A 121 -2.45 -17.03 -0.05
CA VAL A 121 -1.72 -15.75 0.03
C VAL A 121 -0.27 -15.93 -0.37
N ARG A 122 0.42 -16.97 0.12
CA ARG A 122 1.80 -17.28 -0.26
C ARG A 122 1.94 -17.53 -1.75
N ARG A 123 0.95 -18.22 -2.34
CA ARG A 123 0.92 -18.47 -3.78
C ARG A 123 0.67 -17.19 -4.57
N PHE A 124 -0.25 -16.33 -4.13
CA PHE A 124 -0.46 -15.00 -4.70
C PHE A 124 0.83 -14.17 -4.66
N GLN A 125 1.50 -14.12 -3.50
CA GLN A 125 2.77 -13.41 -3.34
C GLN A 125 3.82 -13.91 -4.32
N SER A 126 3.94 -15.23 -4.49
CA SER A 126 4.83 -15.84 -5.49
C SER A 126 4.49 -15.41 -6.92
N VAL A 127 3.21 -15.44 -7.31
CA VAL A 127 2.77 -15.07 -8.67
C VAL A 127 3.06 -13.61 -8.99
N PHE A 128 2.94 -12.71 -8.02
CA PHE A 128 3.10 -11.26 -8.21
C PHE A 128 4.42 -10.69 -7.70
N GLY A 129 5.42 -11.53 -7.45
CA GLY A 129 6.79 -11.11 -7.11
C GLY A 129 6.93 -10.44 -5.74
N LEU A 130 6.05 -10.78 -4.80
CA LEU A 130 6.12 -10.31 -3.41
C LEU A 130 6.89 -11.32 -2.53
N PRO A 131 7.43 -10.89 -1.37
CA PRO A 131 7.93 -11.81 -0.36
C PRO A 131 6.86 -12.83 0.05
N GLN A 132 7.21 -14.12 0.01
CA GLN A 132 6.28 -15.24 0.23
C GLN A 132 6.06 -15.54 1.72
N THR A 133 5.63 -14.53 2.47
CA THR A 133 5.45 -14.62 3.93
C THR A 133 4.19 -15.36 4.35
N GLY A 134 3.19 -15.48 3.47
CA GLY A 134 1.85 -15.94 3.82
C GLY A 134 1.03 -14.93 4.64
N VAL A 135 1.61 -13.76 4.95
CA VAL A 135 0.99 -12.68 5.71
C VAL A 135 0.52 -11.60 4.75
N VAL A 136 -0.73 -11.15 4.91
CA VAL A 136 -1.25 -9.99 4.17
C VAL A 136 -0.89 -8.73 4.94
N ASP A 137 0.29 -8.20 4.63
CA ASP A 137 0.75 -6.88 5.05
C ASP A 137 0.20 -5.77 4.15
N TYR A 138 0.58 -4.53 4.44
CA TYR A 138 0.18 -3.35 3.66
C TYR A 138 0.42 -3.56 2.15
N ALA A 139 1.63 -4.02 1.76
CA ALA A 139 1.99 -4.19 0.36
C ALA A 139 1.16 -5.29 -0.31
N THR A 140 0.98 -6.42 0.37
CA THR A 140 0.18 -7.56 -0.13
C THR A 140 -1.30 -7.17 -0.27
N TRP A 141 -1.88 -6.45 0.69
CA TRP A 141 -3.27 -6.00 0.63
C TRP A 141 -3.56 -5.16 -0.61
N TYR A 142 -2.72 -4.14 -0.85
CA TYR A 142 -2.92 -3.26 -2.00
C TYR A 142 -2.59 -3.95 -3.31
N LYS A 143 -1.68 -4.93 -3.32
CA LYS A 143 -1.45 -5.75 -4.52
C LYS A 143 -2.67 -6.61 -4.85
N ILE A 144 -3.30 -7.25 -3.85
CA ILE A 144 -4.56 -7.99 -4.05
C ILE A 144 -5.64 -7.06 -4.60
N SER A 145 -5.82 -5.88 -3.99
CA SER A 145 -6.82 -4.91 -4.44
C SER A 145 -6.60 -4.42 -5.88
N GLU A 146 -5.34 -4.13 -6.25
CA GLU A 146 -4.96 -3.72 -7.60
C GLU A 146 -5.33 -4.79 -8.63
N ILE A 147 -4.91 -6.04 -8.38
CA ILE A 147 -5.16 -7.16 -9.30
C ILE A 147 -6.66 -7.46 -9.36
N TYR A 148 -7.36 -7.43 -8.23
CA TYR A 148 -8.81 -7.59 -8.17
C TYR A 148 -9.53 -6.58 -9.09
N VAL A 149 -9.23 -5.29 -8.97
CA VAL A 149 -9.82 -4.24 -9.81
C VAL A 149 -9.47 -4.46 -11.29
N GLY A 150 -8.24 -4.89 -11.58
CA GLY A 150 -7.82 -5.24 -12.93
C GLY A 150 -8.66 -6.37 -13.53
N VAL A 151 -8.85 -7.48 -12.81
CA VAL A 151 -9.62 -8.64 -13.31
C VAL A 151 -11.12 -8.36 -13.38
N THR A 152 -11.68 -7.54 -12.49
CA THR A 152 -13.12 -7.21 -12.54
C THR A 152 -13.45 -6.30 -13.71
N ARG A 153 -12.62 -5.29 -13.99
CA ARG A 153 -12.84 -4.39 -15.13
C ARG A 153 -12.74 -5.13 -16.47
N ILE A 154 -11.85 -6.11 -16.59
CA ILE A 154 -11.77 -6.95 -17.81
C ILE A 154 -13.07 -7.74 -17.99
N ALA A 155 -13.65 -8.26 -16.90
CA ALA A 155 -14.91 -9.01 -16.95
C ALA A 155 -16.14 -8.15 -17.27
N GLU A 156 -16.07 -6.82 -17.12
CA GLU A 156 -17.15 -5.88 -17.49
C GLU A 156 -17.14 -5.48 -18.98
N LEU A 157 -16.07 -5.86 -19.71
CA LEU A 157 -15.89 -5.52 -21.13
C LEU A 157 -16.34 -6.63 -22.09
N VAL A 158 -16.90 -7.73 -21.59
CA VAL A 158 -17.25 -8.94 -22.36
C VAL A 158 -18.72 -9.27 -22.28
#